data_AF-A0A959SZ87-F1
#
_entry.id   AF-A0A959SZ87-F1
#
_cell.length_a   1.000
_cell.length_b   1.000
_cell.length_c   1.000
_cell.angle_alpha   90.00
_cell.angle_beta   90.00
_cell.angle_gamma   90.00
#
_symmetry.space_group_name_H-M   'P 1'
#
loop_
_entity.id
_entity.type
_entity.pdbx_description
1 polymer ?
#
loop_
_entity_poly.entity_id
_entity_poly.type
_entity_poly.pdbx_seq_one_letter_code
_entity_poly.pdbx_strand_id
1 'polypeptide(L)'
;GVVSQAMIWKANREKAYYGSRMHFMRCYYDSTLKEAGFTISSINSDGKTFGLLTNPYQKKYFNIPDTVDEVEVYFPDKISVAYIKAVPENAYLKQFNLPPDVGVQVSYIDIKDPIAIKENGFYYDQRNWVNQGYWSWKNIADLLPYDYWP
;
A
#
# COMPACT_ATOMS: atom_id res chain seq x y z
N GLY A 1 -20.18 29.45 -6.59
CA GLY A 1 -19.29 29.44 -5.42
C GLY A 1 -17.91 29.04 -5.90
N VAL A 2 -16.90 29.87 -5.68
CA VAL A 2 -15.53 29.58 -6.14
C VAL A 2 -14.94 28.51 -5.22
N VAL A 3 -14.60 27.36 -5.78
CA VAL A 3 -13.91 26.30 -5.04
C VAL A 3 -12.55 26.85 -4.63
N SER A 4 -12.28 26.97 -3.33
CA SER A 4 -11.03 27.56 -2.86
C SER A 4 -9.84 26.64 -3.16
N GLN A 5 -8.65 27.22 -3.33
CA GLN A 5 -7.43 26.46 -3.55
C GLN A 5 -7.23 25.43 -2.42
N ALA A 6 -7.46 25.81 -1.16
CA ALA A 6 -7.42 24.90 -0.02
C ALA A 6 -8.32 23.64 -0.17
N MET A 7 -9.50 23.75 -0.79
CA MET A 7 -10.38 22.60 -1.04
C MET A 7 -9.81 21.66 -2.09
N ILE A 8 -9.25 22.20 -3.18
CA ILE A 8 -8.62 21.42 -4.25
C ILE A 8 -7.43 20.64 -3.70
N TRP A 9 -6.61 21.30 -2.86
CA TRP A 9 -5.45 20.69 -2.22
C TRP A 9 -5.82 19.58 -1.26
N LYS A 10 -6.89 19.77 -0.47
CA LYS A 10 -7.42 18.74 0.42
C LYS A 10 -7.88 17.51 -0.38
N ALA A 11 -8.66 17.71 -1.44
CA ALA A 11 -9.17 16.63 -2.29
C ALA A 11 -8.03 15.87 -2.99
N ASN A 12 -7.01 16.56 -3.48
CA ASN A 12 -5.86 15.94 -4.12
C ASN A 12 -5.05 15.08 -3.11
N ARG A 13 -4.85 15.57 -1.89
CA ARG A 13 -4.17 14.81 -0.82
C ARG A 13 -4.95 13.57 -0.41
N GLU A 14 -6.27 13.69 -0.30
CA GLU A 14 -7.15 12.57 0.03
C GLU A 14 -7.10 11.49 -1.07
N LYS A 15 -7.13 11.91 -2.34
CA LYS A 15 -6.97 11.00 -3.48
C LYS A 15 -5.58 10.34 -3.53
N ALA A 16 -4.53 11.08 -3.20
CA ALA A 16 -3.17 10.53 -3.12
C ALA A 16 -3.04 9.52 -1.95
N TYR A 17 -3.73 9.76 -0.84
CA TYR A 17 -3.70 8.90 0.34
C TYR A 17 -4.42 7.57 0.12
N TYR A 18 -5.67 7.57 -0.35
CA TYR A 18 -6.42 6.32 -0.50
C TYR A 18 -5.77 5.38 -1.53
N GLY A 19 -5.68 4.10 -1.16
CA GLY A 19 -4.98 3.07 -1.93
C GLY A 19 -3.45 3.19 -1.93
N SER A 20 -2.84 4.17 -1.25
CA SER A 20 -1.39 4.28 -1.13
C SER A 20 -0.78 3.27 -0.14
N ARG A 21 0.53 3.11 -0.21
CA ARG A 21 1.31 2.36 0.80
C ARG A 21 1.08 2.90 2.21
N MET A 22 0.98 4.22 2.39
CA MET A 22 0.77 4.83 3.71
C MET A 22 -0.60 4.46 4.30
N HIS A 23 -1.64 4.47 3.46
CA HIS A 23 -2.98 4.03 3.87
C HIS A 23 -2.97 2.54 4.25
N PHE A 24 -2.25 1.70 3.50
CA PHE A 24 -2.07 0.29 3.84
C PHE A 24 -1.39 0.10 5.20
N MET A 25 -0.27 0.78 5.47
CA MET A 25 0.46 0.63 6.74
C MET A 25 -0.39 1.00 7.96
N ARG A 26 -1.14 2.10 7.88
CA ARG A 26 -2.08 2.50 8.96
C ARG A 26 -3.15 1.45 9.20
N CYS A 27 -3.79 0.98 8.13
CA CYS A 27 -4.80 -0.06 8.25
C CYS A 27 -4.22 -1.40 8.72
N TYR A 28 -2.95 -1.69 8.43
CA TYR A 28 -2.27 -2.87 8.94
C TYR A 28 -2.07 -2.76 10.45
N TYR A 29 -1.59 -1.61 10.94
CA TYR A 29 -1.45 -1.32 12.37
C TYR A 29 -2.79 -1.44 13.11
N ASP A 30 -3.83 -0.78 12.60
CA ASP A 30 -5.17 -0.76 13.21
C ASP A 30 -5.98 -2.06 13.01
N SER A 31 -5.41 -3.03 12.30
CA SER A 31 -6.09 -4.25 11.90
C SER A 31 -7.35 -4.07 11.01
N THR A 32 -7.47 -2.93 10.30
CA THR A 32 -8.66 -2.53 9.50
C THR A 32 -8.52 -2.77 7.98
N LEU A 33 -7.50 -3.49 7.51
CA LEU A 33 -7.23 -3.71 6.07
C LEU A 33 -8.47 -4.10 5.25
N LYS A 34 -9.23 -5.11 5.71
CA LYS A 34 -10.39 -5.63 4.98
C LYS A 34 -11.48 -4.58 4.83
N GLU A 35 -11.74 -3.82 5.89
CA GLU A 35 -12.72 -2.73 5.91
C GLU A 35 -12.28 -1.56 5.02
N ALA A 36 -10.98 -1.26 5.03
CA ALA A 36 -10.37 -0.26 4.18
C ALA A 36 -10.38 -0.67 2.69
N GLY A 37 -10.54 -1.97 2.38
CA GLY A 37 -10.60 -2.49 1.01
C GLY A 37 -9.26 -3.02 0.50
N PHE A 38 -8.36 -3.40 1.40
CA PHE A 38 -7.12 -4.10 1.07
C PHE A 38 -7.30 -5.61 1.18
N THR A 39 -6.73 -6.32 0.22
CA THR A 39 -6.55 -7.77 0.28
C THR A 39 -5.07 -8.10 0.13
N ILE A 40 -4.63 -9.12 0.87
CA ILE A 40 -3.26 -9.63 0.81
C ILE A 40 -3.33 -11.05 0.26
N SER A 41 -2.45 -11.38 -0.66
CA SER A 41 -2.24 -12.75 -1.12
C SER A 41 -0.76 -13.08 -1.03
N SER A 42 -0.41 -14.28 -0.59
CA SER A 42 0.97 -14.77 -0.53
C SER A 42 1.28 -15.62 -1.75
N ILE A 43 2.52 -15.58 -2.24
CA ILE A 43 2.96 -16.48 -3.30
C ILE A 43 2.84 -17.94 -2.84
N ASN A 44 2.29 -18.79 -3.70
CA ASN A 44 2.15 -20.22 -3.45
C ASN A 44 3.48 -20.93 -3.70
N SER A 45 3.57 -22.19 -3.27
CA SER A 45 4.76 -23.04 -3.45
C SER A 45 5.20 -23.24 -4.90
N ASP A 46 4.32 -22.94 -5.87
CA ASP A 46 4.64 -22.97 -7.31
C ASP A 46 5.50 -21.78 -7.78
N GLY A 47 5.67 -20.76 -6.93
CA GLY A 47 6.39 -19.53 -7.22
C GLY A 47 5.76 -18.65 -8.31
N LYS A 48 4.51 -18.92 -8.69
CA LYS A 48 3.82 -18.28 -9.83
C LYS A 48 2.45 -17.75 -9.48
N THR A 49 1.71 -18.44 -8.63
CA THR A 49 0.34 -18.05 -8.25
C THR A 49 0.33 -17.45 -6.85
N PHE A 50 -0.65 -16.60 -6.59
CA PHE A 50 -0.86 -15.99 -5.28
C PHE A 50 -2.15 -16.52 -4.67
N GLY A 51 -2.06 -17.11 -3.48
CA GLY A 51 -3.20 -17.55 -2.68
C GLY A 51 -3.66 -16.46 -1.71
N LEU A 52 -4.97 -16.25 -1.61
CA LEU A 52 -5.53 -15.24 -0.70
C LEU A 52 -5.14 -15.55 0.75
N LEU A 53 -4.57 -14.55 1.43
CA LEU A 53 -4.19 -14.64 2.82
C LEU A 53 -5.36 -14.19 3.69
N THR A 54 -6.12 -15.16 4.21
CA THR A 54 -7.39 -14.93 4.92
C THR A 54 -7.22 -14.29 6.29
N ASN A 55 -6.05 -14.45 6.93
CA ASN A 55 -5.76 -13.87 8.23
C ASN A 55 -4.35 -13.26 8.27
N PRO A 56 -4.20 -11.96 7.97
CA PRO A 56 -2.92 -11.25 7.95
C PRO A 56 -2.37 -10.89 9.33
N TYR A 57 -3.13 -11.13 10.41
CA TYR A 57 -2.75 -10.77 11.78
C TYR A 57 -2.37 -11.99 12.63
N GLN A 58 -2.06 -13.12 12.01
CA GLN A 58 -1.48 -14.25 12.72
C GLN A 58 -0.09 -13.87 13.25
N LYS A 59 0.30 -14.43 14.41
CA LYS A 59 1.60 -14.15 15.07
C LYS A 59 2.83 -14.35 14.17
N LYS A 60 2.70 -15.15 13.11
CA LYS A 60 3.74 -15.33 12.08
C LYS A 60 4.02 -14.06 11.28
N TYR A 61 3.01 -13.22 11.05
CA TYR A 61 3.07 -12.04 10.19
C TYR A 61 2.97 -10.72 10.96
N PHE A 62 2.34 -10.77 12.13
CA PHE A 62 1.99 -9.62 12.95
C PHE A 62 2.46 -9.87 14.39
N ASN A 63 3.35 -9.02 14.88
CA ASN A 63 3.84 -9.08 16.26
C ASN A 63 3.65 -7.72 16.93
N ILE A 64 3.17 -7.71 18.17
CA ILE A 64 3.10 -6.50 19.00
C ILE A 64 4.23 -6.63 20.02
N PRO A 65 5.38 -5.96 19.83
CA PRO A 65 6.44 -5.97 20.81
C PRO A 65 6.00 -5.31 22.12
N ASP A 66 6.71 -5.58 23.22
CA ASP A 66 6.45 -4.97 24.53
C ASP A 66 6.71 -3.45 24.53
N THR A 67 7.31 -2.91 23.48
CA THR A 67 7.48 -1.48 23.22
C THR A 67 6.15 -0.83 22.88
N VAL A 68 5.81 0.23 23.61
CA VAL A 68 4.57 1.01 23.42
C VAL A 68 4.53 1.60 22.00
N ASP A 69 3.37 1.48 21.34
CA ASP A 69 3.00 2.15 20.08
C ASP A 69 3.63 1.64 18.77
N GLU A 70 4.13 0.39 18.74
CA GLU A 70 4.66 -0.22 17.52
C GLU A 70 4.05 -1.61 17.24
N VAL A 71 3.90 -1.92 15.96
CA VAL A 71 3.53 -3.24 15.44
C VAL A 71 4.60 -3.67 14.44
N GLU A 72 5.14 -4.87 14.60
CA GLU A 72 6.05 -5.47 13.63
C GLU A 72 5.26 -6.25 12.58
N VAL A 73 5.53 -5.95 11.30
CA VAL A 73 5.06 -6.71 10.15
C VAL A 73 6.21 -7.49 9.52
N TYR A 74 5.95 -8.74 9.18
CA TYR A 74 6.89 -9.55 8.42
C TYR A 74 6.14 -10.54 7.52
N PHE A 75 6.56 -10.65 6.26
CA PHE A 75 6.07 -11.69 5.36
C PHE A 75 7.30 -12.44 4.82
N PRO A 76 7.47 -13.74 5.14
CA PRO A 76 8.63 -14.49 4.69
C PRO A 76 8.65 -14.73 3.18
N ASP A 77 7.48 -14.68 2.56
CA ASP A 77 7.29 -14.87 1.13
C ASP A 77 6.79 -13.58 0.48
N LYS A 78 7.03 -13.42 -0.82
CA LYS A 78 6.49 -12.29 -1.60
C LYS A 78 4.96 -12.28 -1.50
N ILE A 79 4.41 -11.09 -1.27
CA ILE A 79 2.96 -10.88 -1.24
C ILE A 79 2.50 -9.96 -2.37
N SER A 80 1.24 -10.08 -2.74
CA SER A 80 0.52 -9.09 -3.52
C SER A 80 -0.51 -8.40 -2.63
N VAL A 81 -0.53 -7.07 -2.66
CA VAL A 81 -1.57 -6.25 -2.04
C VAL A 81 -2.44 -5.66 -3.13
N ALA A 82 -3.74 -5.92 -3.04
CA ALA A 82 -4.73 -5.29 -3.91
C ALA A 82 -5.60 -4.30 -3.13
N TYR A 83 -5.87 -3.14 -3.73
CA TYR A 83 -6.85 -2.18 -3.25
C TYR A 83 -8.07 -2.20 -4.15
N ILE A 84 -9.20 -2.69 -3.61
CA ILE A 84 -10.38 -3.03 -4.41
C ILE A 84 -11.40 -1.88 -4.54
N LYS A 85 -11.20 -0.78 -3.81
CA LYS A 85 -12.11 0.36 -3.82
C LYS A 85 -11.81 1.38 -4.94
N ALA A 86 -10.77 1.16 -5.72
CA ALA A 86 -10.40 2.03 -6.83
C ALA A 86 -9.74 1.27 -7.96
N VAL A 87 -9.97 1.77 -9.18
CA VAL A 87 -9.28 1.33 -10.39
C VAL A 87 -7.93 2.05 -10.51
N PRO A 88 -6.93 1.47 -11.19
CA PRO A 88 -5.68 2.17 -11.52
C PRO A 88 -5.94 3.33 -12.51
N GLU A 89 -5.09 4.35 -12.50
CA GLU A 89 -5.18 5.45 -13.46
C GLU A 89 -4.86 4.96 -14.87
N ASN A 90 -5.54 5.54 -15.87
CA ASN A 90 -5.30 5.23 -17.28
C ASN A 90 -3.83 5.41 -17.70
N ALA A 91 -3.09 6.33 -17.07
CA ALA A 91 -1.67 6.52 -17.35
C ALA A 91 -0.82 5.30 -16.93
N TYR A 92 -1.12 4.70 -15.77
CA TYR A 92 -0.52 3.43 -15.34
C TYR A 92 -0.86 2.31 -16.33
N LEU A 93 -2.14 2.16 -16.68
CA LEU A 93 -2.59 1.11 -17.60
C LEU A 93 -1.89 1.22 -18.96
N LYS A 94 -1.78 2.42 -19.52
CA LYS A 94 -1.08 2.68 -20.79
C LYS A 94 0.42 2.40 -20.69
N GLN A 95 1.08 2.88 -19.64
CA GLN A 95 2.53 2.73 -19.47
C GLN A 95 2.95 1.26 -19.37
N PHE A 96 2.14 0.43 -18.72
CA PHE A 96 2.40 -0.99 -18.52
C PHE A 96 1.64 -1.90 -19.50
N ASN A 97 0.98 -1.32 -20.51
CA ASN A 97 0.19 -2.04 -21.52
C ASN A 97 -0.83 -3.03 -20.90
N LEU A 98 -1.51 -2.59 -19.84
CA LEU A 98 -2.51 -3.37 -19.12
C LEU A 98 -3.91 -3.19 -19.73
N PRO A 99 -4.78 -4.21 -19.61
CA PRO A 99 -6.17 -4.07 -20.03
C PRO A 99 -6.89 -2.91 -19.32
N PRO A 100 -7.78 -2.17 -20.01
CA PRO A 100 -8.50 -1.04 -19.44
C PRO A 100 -9.54 -1.45 -18.37
N ASP A 101 -9.92 -2.73 -18.34
CA ASP A 101 -10.86 -3.34 -17.41
C ASP A 101 -10.21 -3.88 -16.12
N VAL A 102 -8.91 -3.63 -15.91
CA VAL A 102 -8.25 -3.93 -14.63
C VAL A 102 -8.93 -3.13 -13.52
N GLY A 103 -9.75 -3.82 -12.73
CA GLY A 103 -10.65 -3.18 -11.76
C GLY A 103 -10.01 -2.79 -10.42
N VAL A 104 -8.77 -3.21 -10.16
CA VAL A 104 -8.13 -3.06 -8.84
C VAL A 104 -6.68 -2.66 -8.96
N GLN A 105 -6.20 -1.88 -7.99
CA GLN A 105 -4.80 -1.49 -7.89
C GLN A 105 -4.00 -2.61 -7.23
N VAL A 106 -2.97 -3.14 -7.89
CA VAL A 106 -2.15 -4.24 -7.36
C VAL A 106 -0.70 -3.81 -7.22
N SER A 107 -0.11 -4.10 -6.07
CA SER A 107 1.32 -3.93 -5.79
C SER A 107 1.90 -5.22 -5.23
N TYR A 108 3.14 -5.53 -5.60
CA TYR A 108 3.88 -6.68 -5.07
C TYR A 108 4.90 -6.19 -4.07
N ILE A 109 5.06 -6.91 -2.96
CA ILE A 109 5.92 -6.51 -1.85
C ILE A 109 6.80 -7.68 -1.47
N ASP A 110 8.07 -7.35 -1.26
CA ASP A 110 9.09 -8.22 -0.73
C ASP A 110 9.66 -7.54 0.53
N ILE A 111 9.57 -8.23 1.67
CA ILE A 111 10.03 -7.74 2.97
C ILE A 111 11.26 -8.54 3.36
N LYS A 112 12.41 -7.87 3.42
CA LYS A 112 13.69 -8.52 3.71
C LYS A 112 13.86 -8.87 5.18
N ASP A 113 13.44 -7.96 6.05
CA ASP A 113 13.51 -8.06 7.50
C ASP A 113 12.24 -7.46 8.10
N PRO A 114 11.84 -7.84 9.33
CA PRO A 114 10.67 -7.27 10.00
C PRO A 114 10.69 -5.75 10.03
N ILE A 115 9.53 -5.15 9.88
CA ILE A 115 9.35 -3.70 9.84
C ILE A 115 8.44 -3.26 10.98
N ALA A 116 8.95 -2.39 11.84
CA ALA A 116 8.14 -1.73 12.87
C ALA A 116 7.33 -0.58 12.27
N ILE A 117 6.01 -0.66 12.40
CA ILE A 117 5.01 0.33 11.99
C ILE A 117 4.46 1.02 13.23
N LYS A 118 4.38 2.35 13.19
CA LYS A 118 3.71 3.19 14.19
C LYS A 118 2.26 3.44 13.83
N GLU A 119 1.45 3.84 14.81
CA GLU A 119 0.03 4.21 14.64
C GLU A 119 -0.19 5.21 13.48
N ASN A 120 0.69 6.19 13.34
CA ASN A 120 0.58 7.19 12.28
C ASN A 120 0.94 6.67 10.88
N GLY A 121 1.29 5.38 10.72
CA GLY A 121 1.73 4.73 9.46
C GLY A 121 3.21 4.88 9.14
N PHE A 122 3.97 5.60 9.96
CA PHE A 122 5.41 5.69 9.82
C PHE A 122 6.05 4.34 10.12
N TYR A 123 7.07 3.99 9.36
CA TYR A 123 7.82 2.76 9.60
C TYR A 123 9.31 2.97 9.40
N TYR A 124 10.10 2.31 10.25
CA TYR A 124 11.55 2.35 10.20
C TYR A 124 12.08 1.41 9.09
N ASP A 125 13.34 1.59 8.72
CA ASP A 125 14.06 0.70 7.79
C ASP A 125 13.38 0.49 6.42
N GLN A 126 13.09 1.60 5.74
CA GLN A 126 12.47 1.61 4.40
C GLN A 126 13.18 0.76 3.35
N ARG A 127 14.46 0.41 3.57
CA ARG A 127 15.26 -0.46 2.69
C ARG A 127 14.80 -1.92 2.72
N ASN A 128 14.13 -2.33 3.80
CA ASN A 128 13.61 -3.67 3.98
C ASN A 128 12.30 -3.88 3.22
N TRP A 129 11.66 -2.79 2.79
CA TRP A 129 10.44 -2.79 2.00
C TRP A 129 10.74 -2.56 0.52
N VAL A 130 10.61 -3.60 -0.30
CA VAL A 130 10.71 -3.50 -1.75
C VAL A 130 9.33 -3.67 -2.36
N ASN A 131 8.77 -2.60 -2.94
CA ASN A 131 7.51 -2.68 -3.68
C ASN A 131 7.69 -2.54 -5.20
N GLN A 132 6.79 -3.20 -5.93
CA GLN A 132 6.67 -3.16 -7.38
C GLN A 132 5.20 -2.98 -7.78
N GLY A 133 4.95 -2.60 -9.03
CA GLY A 133 3.60 -2.39 -9.55
C GLY A 133 3.07 -1.01 -9.21
N TYR A 134 1.79 -0.94 -8.84
CA TYR A 134 1.05 0.31 -8.76
C TYR A 134 1.65 1.33 -7.80
N TRP A 135 2.06 0.94 -6.59
CA TRP A 135 2.69 1.87 -5.64
C TRP A 135 4.03 2.42 -6.13
N SER A 136 4.81 1.63 -6.88
CA SER A 136 6.09 2.12 -7.43
C SER A 136 5.85 3.14 -8.53
N TRP A 137 4.85 2.90 -9.38
CA TRP A 137 4.42 3.88 -10.37
C TRP A 137 3.88 5.15 -9.73
N LYS A 138 3.02 5.00 -8.71
CA LYS A 138 2.44 6.14 -7.99
C LYS A 138 3.52 7.00 -7.34
N ASN A 139 4.53 6.38 -6.71
CA ASN A 139 5.68 7.12 -6.19
C ASN A 139 6.42 7.92 -7.27
N ILE A 140 6.57 7.39 -8.49
CA ILE A 140 7.23 8.10 -9.61
C ILE A 140 6.32 9.19 -10.19
N ALA A 141 5.01 8.93 -10.29
CA ALA A 141 4.03 9.87 -10.82
C ALA A 141 3.76 11.05 -9.85
N ASP A 142 3.80 10.79 -8.54
CA ASP A 142 3.65 11.79 -7.49
C ASP A 142 4.97 12.57 -7.23
N LEU A 143 6.11 12.11 -7.78
CA LEU A 143 7.40 12.84 -7.82
C LEU A 143 7.44 13.95 -8.89
N LEU A 144 6.30 14.61 -9.13
CA LEU A 144 6.26 15.86 -9.89
C LEU A 144 6.99 16.96 -9.08
N PRO A 145 7.62 17.93 -9.77
CA PRO A 145 8.85 18.61 -9.33
C PRO A 145 8.76 19.32 -7.98
N TYR A 146 9.93 19.47 -7.34
CA TYR A 146 10.22 20.02 -6.00
C TYR A 146 9.54 21.35 -5.60
N ASP A 147 8.80 22.01 -6.50
CA ASP A 147 8.23 23.36 -6.33
C ASP A 147 6.70 23.38 -6.14
N TYR A 148 6.08 22.32 -5.62
CA TYR A 148 4.63 22.31 -5.35
C TYR A 148 4.31 22.80 -3.91
N TRP A 149 3.70 23.98 -3.77
CA TRP A 149 3.37 24.60 -2.47
C TRP A 149 1.86 24.93 -2.26
N PRO A 150 1.23 24.53 -1.13
CA PRO A 150 -0.20 24.73 -0.82
C PRO A 150 -0.70 26.17 -0.75
#